data_AF-A0A2K5RJK7-F1
#
_entry.id   AF-A0A2K5RJK7-F1
#
_cell.length_a   1.000
_cell.length_b   1.000
_cell.length_c   1.000
_cell.angle_alpha   90.00
_cell.angle_beta   90.00
_cell.angle_gamma   90.00
#
_symmetry.space_group_name_H-M   'P 1'
#
loop_
_entity.id
_entity.type
_entity.pdbx_description
1 polymer ?
#
loop_
_entity_poly.entity_id
_entity_poly.type
_entity_poly.pdbx_seq_one_letter_code
_entity_poly.pdbx_strand_id
1 'polypeptide(L)'
;MASPVWMLLPLLLLLLLGSLAGHRPWKKQVYQSHKGIGEACRINEECQSNCCTTGSLDPSKQCNPKTILLRCLPWRKPNGHRCFHNSECQSRCCVRSNRSPQKFCTPLTIFLQCVPWRKPDGDFCGNHRECNSQCCIQLREDSPHRCIRRSGILAQCLPL
;
A
#
# COMPACT_ATOMS: atom_id res chain seq x y z
N MET A 1 79.84 -20.70 1.67
CA MET A 1 79.01 -19.57 2.14
C MET A 1 77.79 -19.47 1.22
N ALA A 2 76.68 -20.10 1.58
CA ALA A 2 75.47 -20.14 0.74
C ALA A 2 74.74 -18.79 0.86
N SER A 3 74.61 -18.08 -0.26
CA SER A 3 73.97 -16.76 -0.29
C SER A 3 72.51 -16.84 0.18
N PRO A 4 72.04 -15.90 1.03
CA PRO A 4 70.68 -15.92 1.61
C PRO A 4 69.57 -15.67 0.58
N VAL A 5 69.93 -15.36 -0.67
CA VAL A 5 69.02 -15.08 -1.79
C VAL A 5 68.18 -16.30 -2.16
N TRP A 6 68.70 -17.53 -2.00
CA TRP A 6 67.97 -18.76 -2.35
C TRP A 6 66.83 -19.11 -1.37
N MET A 7 66.83 -18.55 -0.16
CA MET A 7 65.75 -18.78 0.82
C MET A 7 64.57 -17.79 0.67
N LEU A 8 64.75 -16.70 -0.08
CA LEU A 8 63.72 -15.69 -0.30
C LEU A 8 62.74 -16.05 -1.43
N LEU A 9 63.20 -16.85 -2.40
CA LEU A 9 62.39 -17.30 -3.53
C LEU A 9 61.18 -18.17 -3.12
N PRO A 10 61.33 -19.20 -2.25
CA PRO A 10 60.19 -20.00 -1.81
C PRO A 10 59.22 -19.20 -0.91
N LEU A 11 59.73 -18.24 -0.13
CA LEU A 11 58.92 -17.39 0.73
C LEU A 11 58.01 -16.44 -0.08
N LEU A 12 58.55 -15.88 -1.17
CA LEU A 12 57.80 -15.03 -2.10
C LEU A 12 56.71 -15.83 -2.84
N LEU A 13 57.00 -17.09 -3.20
CA LEU A 13 56.05 -17.98 -3.86
C LEU A 13 54.88 -18.36 -2.93
N LEU A 14 55.15 -18.61 -1.64
CA LEU A 14 54.13 -18.85 -0.62
C LEU A 14 53.22 -17.64 -0.38
N LEU A 15 53.77 -16.41 -0.42
CA LEU A 15 52.99 -15.17 -0.32
C LEU A 15 52.07 -14.93 -1.53
N LEU A 16 52.53 -15.30 -2.74
CA LEU A 16 51.74 -15.22 -3.97
C LEU A 16 50.62 -16.30 -4.02
N LEU A 17 50.85 -17.48 -3.46
CA LEU A 17 49.83 -18.54 -3.36
C LEU A 17 48.77 -18.23 -2.30
N GLY A 18 49.14 -17.55 -1.20
CA GLY A 18 48.20 -17.15 -0.15
C GLY A 18 47.20 -16.05 -0.57
N SER A 19 47.55 -15.23 -1.56
CA SER A 19 46.70 -14.14 -2.05
C SER A 19 45.58 -14.60 -3.00
N LEU A 20 45.68 -15.83 -3.55
CA LEU A 20 44.61 -16.45 -4.34
C LEU A 20 43.53 -17.14 -3.48
N ALA A 21 43.81 -17.41 -2.19
CA ALA A 21 42.89 -18.09 -1.27
C ALA A 21 42.02 -17.15 -0.42
N GLY A 22 42.18 -15.83 -0.59
CA GLY A 22 41.70 -14.82 0.36
C GLY A 22 40.37 -14.12 0.04
N HIS A 23 39.73 -14.40 -1.09
CA HIS A 23 38.37 -13.91 -1.34
C HIS A 23 37.39 -15.05 -1.12
N ARG A 24 37.09 -15.33 0.15
CA ARG A 24 35.80 -15.94 0.51
C ARG A 24 34.74 -15.00 -0.09
N PRO A 25 33.98 -15.39 -1.13
CA PRO A 25 32.80 -14.62 -1.46
C PRO A 25 31.95 -14.68 -0.19
N TRP A 26 31.75 -13.52 0.43
CA TRP A 26 30.75 -13.35 1.45
C TRP A 26 29.50 -14.00 0.86
N LYS A 27 29.08 -15.14 1.41
CA LYS A 27 27.82 -15.77 1.04
C LYS A 27 26.75 -14.77 1.42
N LYS A 28 26.42 -13.84 0.52
CA LYS A 28 25.11 -13.22 0.51
C LYS A 28 24.20 -14.40 0.42
N GLN A 29 23.59 -14.74 1.54
CA GLN A 29 22.56 -15.74 1.62
C GLN A 29 21.50 -15.25 0.63
N VAL A 30 21.54 -15.79 -0.59
CA VAL A 30 20.56 -15.49 -1.63
C VAL A 30 19.30 -16.15 -1.12
N TYR A 31 18.57 -15.44 -0.27
CA TYR A 31 17.16 -15.70 -0.10
C TYR A 31 16.58 -15.52 -1.50
N GLN A 32 16.31 -16.64 -2.17
CA GLN A 32 15.60 -16.61 -3.43
C GLN A 32 14.32 -15.84 -3.16
N SER A 33 14.17 -14.66 -3.77
CA SER A 33 12.93 -13.89 -3.73
C SER A 33 11.88 -14.63 -4.54
N HIS A 34 11.36 -15.73 -4.00
CA HIS A 34 10.38 -16.59 -4.67
C HIS A 34 8.96 -16.14 -4.34
N LYS A 35 8.76 -15.31 -3.31
CA LYS A 35 7.42 -14.96 -2.85
C LYS A 35 6.81 -13.78 -3.59
N GLY A 36 5.58 -13.98 -4.05
CA GLY A 36 4.75 -13.00 -4.73
C GLY A 36 4.01 -12.07 -3.77
N ILE A 37 3.35 -11.05 -4.32
CA ILE A 37 2.55 -10.09 -3.54
C ILE A 37 1.43 -10.81 -2.77
N GLY A 38 1.24 -10.46 -1.50
CA GLY A 38 0.23 -11.04 -0.61
C GLY A 38 0.70 -12.27 0.16
N GLU A 39 1.85 -12.84 -0.15
CA GLU A 39 2.37 -14.00 0.58
C GLU A 39 3.01 -13.61 1.91
N ALA A 40 2.89 -14.47 2.92
CA ALA A 40 3.48 -14.24 4.23
C ALA A 40 5.01 -14.23 4.16
N CYS A 41 5.62 -13.26 4.83
CA CYS A 41 7.07 -13.05 4.81
C CYS A 41 7.57 -12.65 6.21
N ARG A 42 8.86 -12.86 6.50
CA ARG A 42 9.50 -12.34 7.73
C ARG A 42 10.47 -11.21 7.43
N ILE A 43 11.23 -11.36 6.35
CA ILE A 43 12.23 -10.40 5.87
C ILE A 43 11.93 -9.98 4.42
N ASN A 44 12.49 -8.84 4.00
CA ASN A 44 12.18 -8.23 2.70
C ASN A 44 12.62 -9.12 1.53
N GLU A 45 13.75 -9.80 1.67
CA GLU A 45 14.45 -10.56 0.64
C GLU A 45 13.67 -11.82 0.20
N GLU A 46 12.70 -12.27 1.00
CA GLU A 46 11.78 -13.34 0.62
C GLU A 46 10.85 -12.92 -0.54
N CYS A 47 10.54 -11.63 -0.63
CA CYS A 47 9.57 -11.08 -1.58
C CYS A 47 10.27 -10.65 -2.87
N GLN A 48 9.67 -10.94 -4.04
CA GLN A 48 10.14 -10.45 -5.35
C GLN A 48 10.24 -8.91 -5.39
N SER A 49 9.32 -8.23 -4.71
CA SER A 49 9.33 -6.77 -4.56
C SER A 49 10.41 -6.25 -3.60
N ASN A 50 11.06 -7.14 -2.84
CA ASN A 50 11.94 -6.83 -1.72
C ASN A 50 11.26 -5.93 -0.66
N CYS A 51 9.98 -6.22 -0.37
CA CYS A 51 9.15 -5.46 0.58
C CYS A 51 8.25 -6.38 1.39
N CYS A 52 8.61 -6.58 2.65
CA CYS A 52 7.87 -7.37 3.63
C CYS A 52 7.32 -6.46 4.74
N THR A 53 6.04 -6.12 4.64
CA THR A 53 5.43 -5.11 5.52
C THR A 53 4.13 -5.61 6.13
N THR A 54 3.83 -5.16 7.35
CA THR A 54 2.59 -5.47 8.07
C THR A 54 1.39 -4.78 7.43
N GLY A 55 0.31 -5.51 7.18
CA GLY A 55 -0.92 -4.95 6.62
C GLY A 55 -1.75 -4.19 7.66
N SER A 56 -2.68 -3.35 7.21
CA SER A 56 -3.63 -2.66 8.11
C SER A 56 -4.81 -3.55 8.59
N LEU A 57 -5.10 -4.66 7.90
CA LEU A 57 -6.21 -5.57 8.23
C LEU A 57 -5.77 -6.75 9.11
N ASP A 58 -4.50 -7.13 9.00
CA ASP A 58 -3.94 -8.29 9.68
C ASP A 58 -2.51 -7.94 10.13
N PRO A 59 -2.14 -8.19 11.41
CA PRO A 59 -0.81 -7.89 11.94
C PRO A 59 0.31 -8.75 11.32
N SER A 60 -0.01 -9.75 10.50
CA SER A 60 0.97 -10.52 9.75
C SER A 60 1.68 -9.68 8.69
N LYS A 61 2.98 -9.94 8.56
CA LYS A 61 3.82 -9.37 7.50
C LYS A 61 3.58 -10.14 6.20
N GLN A 62 3.38 -9.38 5.13
CA GLN A 62 3.14 -9.92 3.79
C GLN A 62 3.96 -9.16 2.76
N CYS A 63 4.23 -9.83 1.64
CA CYS A 63 4.92 -9.24 0.51
C CYS A 63 4.06 -8.17 -0.14
N ASN A 64 4.59 -6.94 -0.23
CA ASN A 64 3.87 -5.78 -0.74
C ASN A 64 4.60 -5.17 -1.94
N PRO A 65 3.90 -4.52 -2.89
CA PRO A 65 4.55 -3.92 -4.05
C PRO A 65 5.42 -2.73 -3.65
N LYS A 66 6.45 -2.45 -4.45
CA LYS A 66 7.18 -1.17 -4.39
C LYS A 66 6.41 -0.11 -5.14
N THR A 67 6.41 1.09 -4.59
CA THR A 67 6.00 2.28 -5.35
C THR A 67 7.04 2.62 -6.41
N ILE A 68 6.68 3.51 -7.35
CA ILE A 68 7.62 4.06 -8.35
C ILE A 68 8.84 4.75 -7.71
N LEU A 69 8.71 5.17 -6.44
CA LEU A 69 9.78 5.77 -5.63
C LEU A 69 10.62 4.72 -4.88
N LEU A 70 10.49 3.43 -5.21
CA LEU A 70 11.18 2.31 -4.57
C LEU A 70 10.91 2.16 -3.06
N ARG A 71 9.81 2.74 -2.56
CA ARG A 71 9.40 2.63 -1.16
C ARG A 71 8.45 1.45 -0.97
N CYS A 72 8.70 0.66 0.08
CA CYS A 72 7.75 -0.34 0.59
C CYS A 72 6.61 0.38 1.29
N LEU A 73 5.39 0.20 0.80
CA LEU A 73 4.20 0.67 1.50
C LEU A 73 3.43 -0.52 2.03
N PRO A 74 3.10 -0.55 3.33
CA PRO A 74 2.16 -1.53 3.84
C PRO A 74 0.83 -1.39 3.10
N TRP A 75 0.17 -2.51 2.86
CA TRP A 75 -1.19 -2.50 2.33
C TRP A 75 -2.09 -1.66 3.23
N ARG A 76 -2.80 -0.71 2.63
CA ARG A 76 -3.76 0.18 3.30
C ARG A 76 -5.14 -0.02 2.69
N LYS A 77 -6.16 0.24 3.49
CA LYS A 77 -7.58 0.11 3.14
C LYS A 77 -7.93 1.09 2.01
N PRO A 78 -8.63 0.63 0.96
CA PRO A 78 -9.14 1.50 -0.09
C PRO A 78 -10.35 2.31 0.40
N ASN A 79 -10.83 3.24 -0.44
CA ASN A 79 -11.97 4.09 -0.12
C ASN A 79 -13.24 3.25 0.17
N GLY A 80 -14.08 3.72 1.09
CA GLY A 80 -15.31 3.04 1.50
C GLY A 80 -15.15 2.02 2.63
N HIS A 81 -13.91 1.64 3.00
CA HIS A 81 -13.66 0.75 4.13
C HIS A 81 -13.67 1.48 5.48
N ARG A 82 -14.09 0.80 6.54
CA ARG A 82 -14.06 1.32 7.91
C ARG A 82 -12.62 1.53 8.40
N CYS A 83 -12.39 2.65 9.07
CA CYS A 83 -11.10 3.03 9.60
C CYS A 83 -11.24 3.68 10.98
N PHE A 84 -10.16 3.74 11.76
CA PHE A 84 -10.09 4.52 13.00
C PHE A 84 -9.09 5.67 12.87
N HIS A 85 -7.97 5.39 12.20
CA HIS A 85 -6.87 6.31 11.95
C HIS A 85 -6.65 6.57 10.45
N ASN A 86 -6.13 7.76 10.13
CA ASN A 86 -5.78 8.15 8.76
C ASN A 86 -4.74 7.22 8.12
N SER A 87 -3.79 6.68 8.90
CA SER A 87 -2.73 5.80 8.41
C SER A 87 -3.25 4.48 7.82
N GLU A 88 -4.45 4.05 8.19
CA GLU A 88 -5.09 2.84 7.68
C GLU A 88 -5.55 2.98 6.23
N CYS A 89 -5.81 4.21 5.76
CA CYS A 89 -6.36 4.49 4.44
C CYS A 89 -5.25 4.79 3.42
N GLN A 90 -5.42 4.32 2.19
CA GLN A 90 -4.49 4.62 1.07
C GLN A 90 -4.37 6.13 0.84
N SER A 91 -5.49 6.82 0.86
CA SER A 91 -5.63 8.27 0.74
C SER A 91 -5.17 9.06 1.97
N ARG A 92 -4.86 8.39 3.07
CA ARG A 92 -4.62 8.99 4.39
C ARG A 92 -5.82 9.78 4.96
N CYS A 93 -7.03 9.50 4.50
CA CYS A 93 -8.24 10.20 4.92
C CYS A 93 -9.26 9.26 5.56
N CYS A 94 -9.36 9.31 6.89
CA CYS A 94 -10.35 8.60 7.69
C CYS A 94 -11.36 9.59 8.28
N VAL A 95 -12.48 9.79 7.59
CA VAL A 95 -13.47 10.82 7.93
C VAL A 95 -14.77 10.20 8.43
N ARG A 96 -15.41 10.91 9.36
CA ARG A 96 -16.65 10.49 10.00
C ARG A 96 -17.83 10.61 9.03
N SER A 97 -18.71 9.62 9.07
CA SER A 97 -20.02 9.69 8.42
C SER A 97 -20.93 10.67 9.18
N ASN A 98 -21.68 11.52 8.48
CA ASN A 98 -22.46 12.61 9.09
C ASN A 98 -23.48 12.14 10.16
N ARG A 99 -23.99 10.91 10.04
CA ARG A 99 -25.04 10.38 10.94
C ARG A 99 -24.57 9.25 11.87
N SER A 100 -23.42 8.66 11.62
CA SER A 100 -22.92 7.53 12.41
C SER A 100 -21.58 7.88 13.08
N PRO A 101 -21.24 7.27 14.23
CA PRO A 101 -19.90 7.41 14.79
C PRO A 101 -18.83 6.72 13.93
N GLN A 102 -19.22 5.98 12.89
CA GLN A 102 -18.31 5.23 12.05
C GLN A 102 -17.53 6.17 11.11
N LYS A 103 -16.24 5.88 10.95
CA LYS A 103 -15.36 6.57 10.01
C LYS A 103 -15.01 5.64 8.84
N PHE A 104 -14.86 6.24 7.67
CA PHE A 104 -14.56 5.52 6.44
C PHE A 104 -13.41 6.17 5.69
N CYS A 105 -12.65 5.36 4.98
CA CYS A 105 -11.62 5.82 4.05
C CYS A 105 -12.27 6.59 2.90
N THR A 106 -11.75 7.77 2.58
CA THR A 106 -12.27 8.64 1.51
C THR A 106 -11.14 9.15 0.62
N PRO A 107 -11.40 9.52 -0.64
CA PRO A 107 -10.36 10.08 -1.50
C PRO A 107 -9.91 11.48 -1.03
N LEU A 108 -8.81 11.95 -1.62
CA LEU A 108 -8.35 13.33 -1.53
C LEU A 108 -8.94 14.14 -2.71
N THR A 109 -9.14 15.44 -2.49
CA THR A 109 -9.35 16.41 -3.57
C THR A 109 -8.03 16.68 -4.30
N ILE A 110 -8.09 17.40 -5.43
CA ILE A 110 -6.90 17.90 -6.13
C ILE A 110 -6.02 18.80 -5.25
N PHE A 111 -6.59 19.39 -4.20
CA PHE A 111 -5.90 20.24 -3.21
C PHE A 111 -5.42 19.45 -1.99
N LEU A 112 -5.39 18.11 -2.07
CA LEU A 112 -4.95 17.22 -0.99
C LEU A 112 -5.79 17.36 0.31
N GLN A 113 -7.07 17.70 0.17
CA GLN A 113 -8.01 17.76 1.29
C GLN A 113 -8.88 16.50 1.30
N CYS A 114 -9.22 15.97 2.48
CA CYS A 114 -10.08 14.79 2.57
C CYS A 114 -11.49 15.09 2.08
N VAL A 115 -11.98 14.29 1.13
CA VAL A 115 -13.37 14.39 0.67
C VAL A 115 -14.29 13.92 1.79
N PRO A 116 -15.29 14.71 2.21
CA PRO A 116 -16.26 14.28 3.20
C PRO A 116 -16.96 12.98 2.75
N TRP A 117 -17.16 12.04 3.67
CA TRP A 117 -17.91 10.83 3.36
C TRP A 117 -19.38 11.17 3.03
N ARG A 118 -19.92 10.56 1.96
CA ARG A 118 -21.30 10.74 1.51
C ARG A 118 -21.96 9.39 1.27
N LYS A 119 -23.29 9.35 1.38
CA LYS A 119 -24.08 8.12 1.27
C LYS A 119 -24.09 7.54 -0.15
N PRO A 120 -24.05 6.21 -0.30
CA PRO A 120 -24.23 5.53 -1.57
C PRO A 120 -25.63 5.72 -2.15
N ASP A 121 -25.80 5.36 -3.42
CA ASP A 121 -27.11 5.35 -4.08
C ASP A 121 -28.05 4.33 -3.40
N GLY A 122 -29.33 4.66 -3.26
CA GLY A 122 -30.37 3.88 -2.58
C GLY A 122 -30.61 4.27 -1.11
N ASP A 123 -29.62 4.86 -0.44
CA ASP A 123 -29.73 5.28 0.96
C ASP A 123 -30.70 6.46 1.15
N PHE A 124 -31.37 6.50 2.29
CA PHE A 124 -32.24 7.62 2.66
C PHE A 124 -31.45 8.92 2.84
N CYS A 125 -32.00 10.04 2.37
CA CYS A 125 -31.36 11.34 2.44
C CYS A 125 -32.35 12.44 2.82
N GLY A 126 -31.83 13.52 3.42
CA GLY A 126 -32.60 14.74 3.68
C GLY A 126 -32.19 15.92 2.79
N ASN A 127 -30.99 15.88 2.20
CA ASN A 127 -30.53 16.89 1.28
C ASN A 127 -29.52 16.32 0.27
N HIS A 128 -29.31 17.04 -0.83
CA HIS A 128 -28.39 16.67 -1.89
C HIS A 128 -26.95 16.42 -1.41
N ARG A 129 -26.42 17.23 -0.49
CA ARG A 129 -25.01 17.15 -0.04
C ARG A 129 -24.69 15.87 0.73
N GLU A 130 -25.71 15.20 1.25
CA GLU A 130 -25.56 13.93 1.93
C GLU A 130 -25.26 12.75 0.99
N CYS A 131 -25.56 12.87 -0.31
CA CYS A 131 -25.42 11.80 -1.30
C CYS A 131 -24.11 11.94 -2.09
N ASN A 132 -23.48 10.80 -2.42
CA ASN A 132 -22.24 10.79 -3.22
C ASN A 132 -22.47 11.43 -4.60
N SER A 133 -23.59 11.10 -5.23
CA SER A 133 -24.10 11.67 -6.46
C SER A 133 -24.56 13.13 -6.35
N GLN A 134 -24.63 13.69 -5.14
CA GLN A 134 -25.28 14.96 -4.84
C GLN A 134 -26.75 15.02 -5.30
N CYS A 135 -27.42 13.87 -5.44
CA CYS A 135 -28.81 13.79 -5.84
C CYS A 135 -29.60 13.09 -4.75
N CYS A 136 -30.47 13.86 -4.09
CA CYS A 136 -31.42 13.37 -3.10
C CYS A 136 -32.81 13.68 -3.65
N ILE A 137 -33.54 12.67 -4.11
CA ILE A 137 -34.85 12.86 -4.72
C ILE A 137 -35.89 11.94 -4.09
N GLN A 138 -37.14 12.32 -4.26
CA GLN A 138 -38.29 11.50 -3.97
C GLN A 138 -38.71 10.74 -5.23
N LEU A 139 -38.84 9.41 -5.17
CA LEU A 139 -39.13 8.57 -6.34
C LEU A 139 -40.64 8.47 -6.65
N ARG A 140 -41.48 8.67 -5.64
CA ARG A 140 -42.96 8.66 -5.67
C ARG A 140 -43.49 9.65 -4.62
N GLU A 141 -44.67 10.22 -4.83
CA GLU A 141 -45.28 11.25 -3.95
C GLU A 141 -45.26 10.91 -2.45
N ASP A 142 -45.43 9.64 -2.07
CA ASP A 142 -45.41 9.19 -0.67
C ASP A 142 -44.12 8.46 -0.24
N SER A 143 -43.11 8.42 -1.11
CA SER A 143 -41.85 7.74 -0.78
C SER A 143 -40.88 8.65 -0.02
N PRO A 144 -40.05 8.12 0.88
CA PRO A 144 -38.95 8.88 1.46
C PRO A 144 -37.89 9.21 0.41
N HIS A 145 -37.19 10.32 0.61
CA HIS A 145 -36.11 10.76 -0.27
C HIS A 145 -34.92 9.80 -0.21
N ARG A 146 -34.34 9.50 -1.38
CA ARG A 146 -33.21 8.59 -1.52
C ARG A 146 -32.11 9.18 -2.40
N CYS A 147 -30.88 8.77 -2.12
CA CYS A 147 -29.75 9.04 -2.97
C CYS A 147 -29.91 8.30 -4.30
N ILE A 148 -29.75 8.98 -5.43
CA ILE A 148 -29.81 8.35 -6.77
C ILE A 148 -28.57 8.69 -7.58
N ARG A 149 -28.23 7.89 -8.57
CA ARG A 149 -27.14 8.22 -9.50
C ARG A 149 -27.55 9.40 -10.40
N ARG A 150 -26.59 10.27 -10.75
CA ARG A 150 -26.78 11.26 -11.82
C ARG A 150 -26.88 10.56 -13.18
N SER A 151 -27.87 10.93 -13.98
CA SER A 151 -28.13 10.32 -15.29
C SER A 151 -28.22 11.37 -16.41
N GLY A 152 -28.06 10.93 -17.66
CA GLY A 152 -28.08 11.78 -18.85
C GLY A 152 -26.79 12.58 -19.10
N ILE A 153 -26.75 13.26 -20.26
CA ILE A 153 -25.59 14.05 -20.73
C ILE A 153 -25.30 15.22 -19.78
N LEU A 154 -26.34 15.79 -19.17
CA LEU A 154 -26.24 16.91 -18.24
C LEU A 154 -26.06 16.48 -16.78
N ALA A 155 -25.90 15.17 -16.51
CA ALA A 155 -25.73 14.59 -15.18
C ALA A 155 -26.80 15.09 -14.18
N GLN A 156 -28.07 15.04 -14.60
CA GLN A 156 -29.21 15.51 -13.81
C GLN A 156 -29.66 14.46 -12.79
N CYS A 157 -30.37 14.90 -11.75
CA CYS A 157 -30.97 14.04 -10.74
C CYS A 157 -32.33 13.52 -11.23
N LEU A 158 -32.33 12.63 -12.23
CA LEU A 158 -33.56 12.06 -12.79
C LEU A 158 -33.82 10.67 -12.21
N PRO A 159 -35.07 10.34 -11.85
CA PRO A 159 -35.45 8.97 -11.55
C PRO A 159 -35.20 8.10 -12.80
N LEU A 160 -34.56 6.94 -12.60
CA LEU A 160 -34.34 5.93 -13.64
C LEU A 160 -35.64 5.18 -13.97
#